data_AF-A0A2N5YNP8-F1
#
_entry.id   AF-A0A2N5YNP8-F1
#
_cell.length_a   1.000
_cell.length_b   1.000
_cell.length_c   1.000
_cell.angle_alpha   90.00
_cell.angle_beta   90.00
_cell.angle_gamma   90.00
#
_symmetry.space_group_name_H-M   'P 1'
#
loop_
_entity.id
_entity.type
_entity.pdbx_description
1 polymer ?
#
loop_
_entity_poly.entity_id
_entity_poly.type
_entity_poly.pdbx_seq_one_letter_code
_entity_poly.pdbx_strand_id
1 'polypeptide(L)'
;MEKWEIKVETNAENAFNTLKNEFEPLRGVSFHSSLESDQGIHFNIRKRILDGEKILYYNNIIVKGCIIKTNDSSVIKLIFNEHALSIALKIIFYLLSAFFIAMSFYINLLLVIPGIILLVFSAYYLFVGRQYFKTYVNEYKNVFNKSFQN
;
A
#
# COMPACT_ATOMS: atom_id res chain seq x y z
N MET A 1 -6.24 4.19 1.18
CA MET A 1 -5.08 5.11 1.23
C MET A 1 -4.98 5.63 2.65
N GLU A 2 -3.77 5.72 3.19
CA GLU A 2 -3.50 6.31 4.51
C GLU A 2 -2.35 7.32 4.39
N LYS A 3 -2.46 8.45 5.10
CA LYS A 3 -1.43 9.50 5.12
C LYS A 3 -0.81 9.53 6.52
N TRP A 4 0.50 9.73 6.58
CA TRP A 4 1.23 9.86 7.84
C TRP A 4 2.37 10.87 7.68
N GLU A 5 2.69 11.59 8.75
CA GLU A 5 3.72 12.62 8.77
C GLU A 5 4.58 12.42 10.02
N ILE A 6 5.88 12.54 9.86
CA ILE A 6 6.86 12.49 10.94
C ILE A 6 7.84 13.64 10.81
N LYS A 7 8.10 14.32 11.92
CA LYS A 7 9.15 15.34 12.03
C LYS A 7 10.44 14.68 12.47
N VAL A 8 11.54 15.09 11.86
CA VAL A 8 12.87 14.55 12.11
C VAL A 8 13.83 15.69 12.37
N GLU A 9 14.67 15.54 13.40
CA GLU A 9 15.70 16.52 13.78
C GLU A 9 16.97 16.38 12.92
N THR A 10 16.80 16.11 11.62
CA THR A 10 17.90 15.99 10.66
C THR A 10 17.54 16.74 9.38
N ASN A 11 18.55 17.16 8.62
CA ASN A 11 18.32 17.79 7.32
C ASN A 11 17.77 16.77 6.31
N ALA A 12 17.18 17.27 5.22
CA ALA A 12 16.43 16.42 4.29
C ALA A 12 17.33 15.37 3.61
N GLU A 13 18.59 15.73 3.34
CA GLU A 13 19.58 14.85 2.72
C GLU A 13 20.02 13.72 3.64
N ASN A 14 20.28 14.00 4.93
CA ASN A 14 20.61 12.97 5.91
C ASN A 14 19.41 12.06 6.15
N ALA A 15 18.20 12.62 6.27
CA ALA A 15 16.98 11.83 6.40
C ALA A 15 16.78 10.90 5.20
N PHE A 16 17.05 11.38 3.98
CA PHE A 16 17.00 10.57 2.77
C PHE A 16 18.05 9.46 2.77
N ASN A 17 19.31 9.78 3.12
CA ASN A 17 20.39 8.80 3.14
C ASN A 17 20.17 7.72 4.20
N THR A 18 19.64 8.06 5.37
CA THR A 18 19.23 7.08 6.40
C THR A 18 18.19 6.11 5.83
N LEU A 19 17.16 6.63 5.15
CA LEU A 19 16.13 5.78 4.55
C LEU A 19 16.66 4.92 3.42
N LYS A 20 17.50 5.49 2.56
CA LYS A 20 18.11 4.75 1.46
C LYS A 20 18.95 3.58 2.00
N ASN A 21 19.78 3.83 3.01
CA ASN A 21 20.62 2.81 3.63
C ASN A 21 19.80 1.73 4.36
N GLU A 22 18.63 2.08 4.92
CA GLU A 22 17.77 1.11 5.59
C GLU A 22 17.01 0.22 4.61
N PHE A 23 16.49 0.80 3.51
CA PHE A 23 15.55 0.11 2.62
C PHE A 23 16.16 -0.48 1.35
N GLU A 24 17.23 0.10 0.82
CA GLU A 24 17.87 -0.36 -0.42
C GLU A 24 18.56 -1.74 -0.28
N PRO A 25 19.21 -2.09 0.86
CA PRO A 25 19.81 -3.41 1.04
C PRO A 25 18.79 -4.53 1.27
N LEU A 26 17.54 -4.20 1.60
CA LEU A 26 16.52 -5.20 1.92
C LEU A 26 16.13 -5.97 0.66
N ARG A 27 16.45 -7.26 0.64
CA ARG A 27 16.05 -8.17 -0.44
C ARG A 27 14.54 -8.11 -0.66
N GLY A 28 14.15 -7.89 -1.91
CA GLY A 28 12.75 -7.79 -2.28
C GLY A 28 12.08 -6.49 -1.86
N VAL A 29 12.85 -5.42 -1.66
CA VAL A 29 12.36 -4.05 -1.57
C VAL A 29 12.96 -3.26 -2.73
N SER A 30 12.13 -2.52 -3.45
CA SER A 30 12.58 -1.52 -4.40
C SER A 30 12.41 -0.14 -3.78
N PHE A 31 13.52 0.57 -3.62
CA PHE A 31 13.59 1.97 -3.25
C PHE A 31 13.88 2.78 -4.52
N HIS A 32 13.03 3.74 -4.85
CA HIS A 32 13.24 4.60 -6.02
C HIS A 32 13.04 6.06 -5.61
N SER A 33 14.04 6.89 -5.87
CA SER A 33 13.95 8.34 -5.70
C SER A 33 13.80 9.04 -7.03
N SER A 34 13.01 10.12 -7.06
CA SER A 34 12.98 11.07 -8.16
C SER A 34 13.55 12.40 -7.68
N LEU A 35 14.22 13.12 -8.60
CA LEU A 35 14.97 14.35 -8.35
C LEU A 35 14.31 15.33 -7.37
N GLU A 36 15.16 16.01 -6.59
CA GLU A 36 14.85 17.20 -5.81
C GLU A 36 14.08 18.19 -6.69
N SER A 37 12.83 18.45 -6.31
CA SER A 37 12.19 19.71 -6.70
C SER A 37 12.48 20.73 -5.60
N ASP A 38 12.26 22.02 -5.86
CA ASP A 38 12.38 23.08 -4.85
C ASP A 38 11.53 22.82 -3.57
N GLN A 39 10.61 21.85 -3.63
CA GLN A 39 9.71 21.46 -2.53
C GLN A 39 10.21 20.27 -1.69
N GLY A 40 11.27 19.55 -2.10
CA GLY A 40 11.83 18.43 -1.34
C GLY A 40 12.22 17.19 -2.15
N ILE A 41 12.66 16.15 -1.43
CA ILE A 41 13.12 14.87 -1.99
C ILE A 41 11.95 13.89 -2.04
N HIS A 42 11.59 13.42 -3.24
CA HIS A 42 10.53 12.43 -3.42
C HIS A 42 11.10 11.02 -3.54
N PHE A 43 10.46 10.06 -2.86
CA PHE A 43 10.85 8.66 -2.91
C PHE A 43 9.64 7.72 -2.90
N ASN A 44 9.84 6.51 -3.41
CA ASN A 44 8.87 5.45 -3.44
C ASN A 44 9.49 4.16 -2.90
N ILE A 45 8.81 3.52 -1.96
CA ILE A 45 9.20 2.22 -1.40
C ILE A 45 8.14 1.20 -1.77
N ARG A 46 8.57 0.06 -2.30
CA ARG A 46 7.69 -1.04 -2.66
C ARG A 46 8.36 -2.38 -2.36
N LYS A 47 7.67 -3.24 -1.62
CA LYS A 47 8.10 -4.62 -1.39
C LYS A 47 7.81 -5.46 -2.64
N ARG A 48 8.85 -5.86 -3.38
CA ARG A 48 8.79 -6.75 -4.55
C ARG A 48 9.26 -8.14 -4.15
N ILE A 49 8.32 -9.03 -3.86
CA ILE A 49 8.65 -10.46 -3.70
C ILE A 49 8.64 -11.12 -5.08
N LEU A 50 9.68 -11.90 -5.38
CA LEU A 50 9.85 -12.66 -6.64
C LEU A 50 8.97 -13.92 -6.74
N ASP A 51 8.34 -14.30 -5.63
CA ASP A 51 7.46 -15.46 -5.53
C ASP A 51 6.06 -15.14 -6.07
N GLY A 52 5.75 -15.69 -7.25
CA GLY A 52 4.55 -15.41 -8.04
C GLY A 52 3.24 -15.61 -7.29
N GLU A 53 3.17 -16.63 -6.43
CA GLU A 53 1.98 -16.94 -5.62
C GLU A 53 1.75 -15.88 -4.53
N LYS A 54 2.82 -15.23 -4.08
CA LYS A 54 2.85 -14.25 -3.00
C LYS A 54 2.79 -12.81 -3.50
N ILE A 55 2.85 -12.58 -4.81
CA ILE A 55 2.74 -11.23 -5.40
C ILE A 55 1.45 -10.53 -4.96
N LEU A 56 0.33 -11.25 -4.92
CA LEU A 56 -0.96 -10.69 -4.53
C LEU A 56 -1.08 -10.39 -3.02
N TYR A 57 -0.17 -10.88 -2.19
CA TYR A 57 -0.21 -10.68 -0.74
C TYR A 57 0.81 -9.64 -0.28
N TYR A 58 2.04 -9.71 -0.79
CA TYR A 58 3.15 -8.87 -0.31
C TYR A 58 3.44 -7.64 -1.16
N ASN A 59 2.97 -7.62 -2.41
CA ASN A 59 3.18 -6.51 -3.35
C ASN A 59 2.02 -5.48 -3.28
N ASN A 60 1.29 -5.49 -2.16
CA ASN A 60 0.01 -4.79 -2.00
C ASN A 60 0.11 -3.34 -1.55
N ILE A 61 1.26 -2.89 -1.05
CA ILE A 61 1.42 -1.51 -0.59
C ILE A 61 2.55 -0.83 -1.34
N ILE A 62 2.23 0.36 -1.86
CA ILE A 62 3.19 1.32 -2.40
C ILE A 62 3.24 2.47 -1.41
N VAL A 63 4.42 2.71 -0.84
CA VAL A 63 4.69 3.86 0.02
C VAL A 63 5.26 4.96 -0.84
N LYS A 64 4.55 6.09 -0.94
CA LYS A 64 5.06 7.31 -1.58
C LYS A 64 5.48 8.28 -0.49
N GLY A 65 6.73 8.72 -0.52
CA GLY A 65 7.32 9.61 0.44
C GLY A 65 7.74 10.95 -0.18
N CYS A 66 7.68 12.00 0.63
CA CYS A 66 8.27 13.30 0.33
C CYS A 66 8.97 13.82 1.60
N ILE A 67 10.24 14.19 1.49
CA ILE A 67 11.01 14.83 2.55
C ILE A 67 11.06 16.32 2.25
N ILE A 68 10.33 17.10 3.05
CA ILE A 68 10.28 18.55 2.93
C ILE A 68 11.40 19.14 3.78
N LYS A 69 12.22 19.98 3.15
CA LYS A 69 13.30 20.71 3.80
C LYS A 69 12.72 21.79 4.71
N THR A 70 13.10 21.76 5.99
CA THR A 70 12.94 22.87 6.94
C THR A 70 14.36 23.28 7.38
N ASN A 71 14.55 24.49 7.92
CA ASN A 71 15.89 25.05 8.22
C ASN A 71 16.86 24.03 8.86
N ASP A 72 16.54 23.57 10.06
CA ASP A 72 17.38 22.63 10.85
C ASP A 72 16.70 21.26 11.06
N SER A 73 15.51 21.07 10.51
CA SER A 73 14.71 19.86 10.66
C SER A 73 14.05 19.47 9.34
N SER A 74 13.51 18.26 9.26
CA SER A 74 12.82 17.80 8.07
C SER A 74 11.47 17.22 8.43
N VAL A 75 10.53 17.32 7.49
CA VAL A 75 9.22 16.70 7.61
C VAL A 75 9.11 15.63 6.54
N ILE A 76 8.96 14.37 6.95
CA ILE A 76 8.72 13.25 6.04
C ILE A 76 7.21 13.03 5.98
N LYS A 77 6.64 13.21 4.79
CA LYS A 77 5.24 12.88 4.48
C LYS A 77 5.18 11.57 3.74
N LEU A 78 4.37 10.64 4.24
CA LEU A 78 4.20 9.30 3.70
C LEU A 78 2.74 9.08 3.31
N ILE A 79 2.55 8.49 2.14
CA ILE A 79 1.24 8.08 1.61
C ILE A 79 1.32 6.58 1.31
N PHE A 80 0.50 5.82 2.02
CA PHE A 80 0.34 4.38 1.84
C PHE A 80 -0.83 4.11 0.90
N ASN A 81 -0.53 3.52 -0.26
CA ASN A 81 -1.53 3.16 -1.25
C ASN A 81 -1.62 1.65 -1.42
N GLU A 82 -2.85 1.14 -1.50
CA GLU A 82 -3.08 -0.22 -1.97
C GLU A 82 -2.71 -0.35 -3.45
N HIS A 83 -2.17 -1.49 -3.84
CA HIS A 83 -1.83 -1.78 -5.22
C HIS A 83 -3.09 -1.84 -6.10
N ALA A 84 -3.02 -1.23 -7.29
CA ALA A 84 -4.15 -1.13 -8.21
C ALA A 84 -4.77 -2.49 -8.57
N LEU A 85 -3.94 -3.54 -8.68
CA LEU A 85 -4.42 -4.91 -8.93
C LEU A 85 -5.31 -5.45 -7.82
N SER A 86 -4.99 -5.18 -6.54
CA SER A 86 -5.82 -5.61 -5.41
C SER A 86 -7.17 -4.89 -5.44
N ILE A 87 -7.17 -3.60 -5.78
CA ILE A 87 -8.38 -2.79 -5.95
C ILE A 87 -9.22 -3.33 -7.12
N ALA A 88 -8.59 -3.62 -8.26
CA ALA A 88 -9.27 -4.16 -9.44
C ALA A 88 -9.94 -5.51 -9.15
N LEU A 89 -9.25 -6.43 -8.48
CA LEU A 89 -9.82 -7.72 -8.10
C LEU A 89 -11.05 -7.58 -7.20
N LYS A 90 -10.98 -6.69 -6.19
CA LYS A 90 -12.14 -6.39 -5.31
C LYS A 90 -13.36 -5.92 -6.12
N ILE A 91 -13.13 -5.03 -7.09
CA ILE A 91 -14.19 -4.51 -7.97
C ILE A 91 -14.76 -5.62 -8.86
N ILE A 92 -13.89 -6.43 -9.49
CA ILE A 92 -14.29 -7.53 -10.38
C ILE A 92 -15.19 -8.52 -9.64
N PHE A 93 -14.80 -8.97 -8.45
CA PHE A 93 -15.63 -9.93 -7.70
C PHE A 93 -16.98 -9.33 -7.30
N TYR A 94 -17.01 -8.06 -6.91
CA TYR A 94 -18.26 -7.38 -6.57
C TYR A 94 -19.18 -7.25 -7.79
N LEU A 95 -18.65 -6.80 -8.93
CA LEU A 95 -19.39 -6.71 -10.19
C LEU A 95 -19.90 -8.07 -10.66
N LEU A 96 -19.07 -9.12 -10.53
CA LEU A 96 -19.46 -10.48 -10.90
C LEU A 96 -20.61 -10.99 -10.03
N SER A 97 -20.58 -10.71 -8.71
CA SER A 97 -21.69 -11.04 -7.81
C SER A 97 -22.98 -10.33 -8.20
N ALA A 98 -22.90 -9.02 -8.47
CA ALA A 98 -24.04 -8.21 -8.90
C ALA A 98 -24.59 -8.70 -10.24
N PHE A 99 -23.71 -9.10 -11.16
CA PHE A 99 -24.09 -9.66 -12.45
C PHE A 99 -24.89 -10.96 -12.28
N PHE A 100 -24.41 -11.93 -11.48
CA PHE A 100 -25.14 -13.18 -11.25
C PHE A 100 -26.50 -12.94 -10.58
N ILE A 101 -26.56 -12.03 -9.61
CA ILE A 101 -27.82 -11.66 -8.94
C ILE A 101 -28.77 -11.02 -9.94
N ALA A 102 -28.32 -10.06 -10.75
CA ALA A 102 -29.15 -9.41 -11.76
C ALA A 102 -29.67 -10.41 -12.79
N MET A 103 -28.79 -11.26 -13.33
CA MET A 103 -29.17 -12.28 -14.32
C MET A 103 -30.12 -13.34 -13.77
N SER A 104 -30.16 -13.55 -12.44
CA SER A 104 -31.10 -14.47 -11.82
C SER A 104 -32.57 -14.09 -12.04
N PHE A 105 -32.86 -12.79 -12.16
CA PHE A 105 -34.19 -12.28 -12.45
C PHE A 105 -34.61 -12.44 -13.92
N TYR A 106 -33.64 -12.60 -14.83
CA TYR A 106 -33.89 -12.69 -16.27
C TYR A 106 -33.80 -14.12 -16.82
N ILE A 107 -32.94 -14.97 -16.25
CA ILE A 107 -32.66 -16.31 -16.77
C ILE A 107 -33.21 -17.39 -15.85
N ASN A 108 -32.69 -17.46 -14.61
CA ASN A 108 -33.03 -18.52 -13.67
C ASN A 108 -32.68 -18.09 -12.23
N LEU A 109 -33.65 -18.21 -11.32
CA LEU A 109 -33.47 -17.90 -9.91
C LEU A 109 -32.31 -18.67 -9.25
N LEU A 110 -31.95 -19.86 -9.74
CA LEU A 110 -30.81 -20.62 -9.23
C LEU A 110 -29.46 -19.88 -9.37
N LEU A 111 -29.34 -18.91 -10.29
CA LEU A 111 -28.15 -18.05 -10.42
C LEU A 111 -27.93 -17.13 -9.23
N VAL A 112 -28.93 -16.95 -8.35
CA VAL A 112 -28.78 -16.19 -7.10
C VAL A 112 -27.79 -16.88 -6.15
N ILE A 113 -27.70 -18.22 -6.20
CA ILE A 113 -26.83 -19.00 -5.30
C ILE A 113 -25.35 -18.65 -5.53
N PRO A 114 -24.77 -18.81 -6.75
CA PRO A 114 -23.40 -18.39 -6.98
C PRO A 114 -23.20 -16.88 -6.79
N GLY A 115 -24.21 -16.05 -7.07
CA GLY A 115 -24.18 -14.62 -6.81
C GLY A 115 -23.98 -14.27 -5.33
N ILE A 116 -24.77 -14.89 -4.44
CA ILE A 116 -24.65 -14.71 -2.98
C ILE A 116 -23.32 -15.24 -2.46
N ILE A 117 -22.87 -16.41 -2.93
CA ILE A 117 -21.58 -17.00 -2.52
C ILE A 117 -20.44 -16.04 -2.88
N LEU A 118 -20.41 -15.52 -4.11
CA LEU A 118 -19.42 -14.54 -4.53
C LEU A 118 -19.50 -13.24 -3.73
N LEU A 119 -20.70 -12.79 -3.37
CA LEU A 119 -20.88 -11.59 -2.57
C LEU A 119 -20.32 -11.75 -1.15
N VAL A 120 -20.58 -12.88 -0.49
CA VAL A 120 -20.01 -13.22 0.82
C VAL A 120 -18.50 -13.32 0.74
N PHE A 121 -17.97 -14.01 -0.28
CA PHE A 121 -16.53 -14.11 -0.51
C PHE A 121 -15.88 -12.74 -0.73
N SER A 122 -16.51 -11.88 -1.54
CA SER A 122 -16.03 -10.51 -1.80
C SER A 122 -15.99 -9.68 -0.54
N ALA A 123 -17.04 -9.74 0.29
CA ALA A 123 -17.11 -9.04 1.56
C ALA A 123 -16.04 -9.52 2.54
N TYR A 124 -15.83 -10.84 2.63
CA TYR A 124 -14.75 -11.43 3.43
C TYR A 124 -13.37 -10.97 2.95
N TYR A 125 -13.11 -11.06 1.65
CA TYR A 125 -11.84 -10.63 1.05
C TYR A 125 -11.57 -9.14 1.28
N LEU A 126 -12.59 -8.29 1.19
CA LEU A 126 -12.50 -6.87 1.52
C LEU A 126 -12.13 -6.63 2.99
N PHE A 127 -12.79 -7.34 3.91
CA PHE A 127 -12.53 -7.21 5.34
C PHE A 127 -11.11 -7.62 5.69
N VAL A 128 -10.70 -8.81 5.23
CA VAL A 128 -9.35 -9.35 5.45
C VAL A 128 -8.30 -8.45 4.81
N GLY A 129 -8.52 -7.99 3.58
CA GLY A 129 -7.62 -7.08 2.88
C GLY A 129 -7.40 -5.76 3.64
N ARG A 130 -8.44 -5.20 4.27
CA ARG A 130 -8.31 -4.00 5.11
C ARG A 130 -7.47 -4.25 6.37
N GLN A 131 -7.61 -5.42 6.99
CA GLN A 131 -6.80 -5.78 8.17
C GLN A 131 -5.33 -5.92 7.79
N TYR A 132 -5.03 -6.66 6.73
CA TYR A 132 -3.65 -6.77 6.22
C TYR A 132 -3.07 -5.42 5.84
N PHE A 133 -3.84 -4.55 5.17
CA PHE A 133 -3.37 -3.21 4.84
C PHE A 133 -2.94 -2.44 6.09
N LYS A 134 -3.74 -2.43 7.15
CA LYS A 134 -3.39 -1.79 8.43
C LYS A 134 -2.14 -2.39 9.07
N THR A 135 -2.03 -3.72 9.09
CA THR A 135 -0.85 -4.41 9.64
C THR A 135 0.41 -3.99 8.92
N TYR A 136 0.41 -4.02 7.58
CA TYR A 136 1.57 -3.62 6.80
C TYR A 136 1.89 -2.12 6.92
N VAL A 137 0.89 -1.24 6.99
CA VAL A 137 1.12 0.18 7.28
C VAL A 137 1.81 0.36 8.63
N ASN A 138 1.37 -0.36 9.66
CA ASN A 138 2.00 -0.32 10.98
C ASN A 138 3.42 -0.89 10.96
N GLU A 139 3.70 -1.94 10.19
CA GLU A 139 5.07 -2.45 9.98
C GLU A 139 5.98 -1.37 9.40
N TYR A 140 5.53 -0.66 8.35
CA TYR A 140 6.30 0.46 7.80
C TYR A 140 6.51 1.55 8.85
N LYS A 141 5.45 2.01 9.53
CA LYS A 141 5.56 3.04 10.60
C LYS A 141 6.57 2.64 11.68
N ASN A 142 6.59 1.36 12.07
CA ASN A 142 7.55 0.84 13.04
C ASN A 142 8.99 0.90 12.53
N VAL A 143 9.24 0.59 11.25
CA VAL A 143 10.58 0.73 10.65
C VAL A 143 10.99 2.22 10.63
N PHE A 144 10.12 3.11 10.15
CA PHE A 144 10.39 4.55 10.14
C PHE A 144 10.68 5.12 11.54
N ASN A 145 9.89 4.74 12.56
CA ASN A 145 10.13 5.18 13.93
C ASN A 145 11.48 4.68 14.45
N LYS A 146 11.85 3.42 14.19
CA LYS A 146 13.16 2.88 14.59
C LYS A 146 14.33 3.59 13.92
N SER A 147 14.19 3.96 12.64
CA SER A 147 15.24 4.67 11.90
C SER A 147 15.49 6.10 12.38
N PHE A 148 14.54 6.71 13.11
CA PHE A 148 14.57 8.14 13.45
C PHE A 148 14.33 8.49 14.92
N GLN A 149 14.12 7.50 15.81
CA GLN A 149 14.03 7.67 17.26
C GLN A 149 15.31 7.25 18.02
N ASN A 150 16.43 7.06 17.30
CA ASN A 150 17.76 6.91 17.89
C ASN A 150 18.51 8.25 17.91
#